data_AF-A0A2E3RGU1-F1
#
_entry.id   AF-A0A2E3RGU1-F1
#
_cell.length_a   1.000
_cell.length_b   1.000
_cell.length_c   1.000
_cell.angle_alpha   90.00
_cell.angle_beta   90.00
_cell.angle_gamma   90.00
#
_symmetry.space_group_name_H-M   'P 1'
#
loop_
_entity.id
_entity.type
_entity.pdbx_description
1 polymer ?
#
loop_
_entity_poly.entity_id
_entity_poly.type
_entity_poly.pdbx_seq_one_letter_code
_entity_poly.pdbx_strand_id
1 'polypeptide(L)'
;MLPGNGFPISSGSIQAYAVNNKDLMMGLRFTHSGKNFVFTLLMIVLVPAICSVTQATALASDTTSVEKGSSSQSSSKSAQAATAPNDPSAKRAAVAQEKAARDKIWNSPEMKRARAWVDDYLRVTNKYTPEQKAAYKKHLALLTAPQMEMWLMRFEHDQNVAKRKESGFQSARNAGLARDEAAIKQNRKELSDIEKGENTAAADEEKRLKSEQTFARSMYKQKQREATQMLEEYSSGGFGWGFGMGMR
;
A
#
# COMPACT_ATOMS: atom_id res chain seq x y z
N MET A 1 20.08 -69.78 10.92
CA MET A 1 20.48 -68.71 9.99
C MET A 1 19.26 -67.90 9.65
N LEU A 2 19.13 -66.68 10.18
CA LEU A 2 18.01 -65.77 9.96
C LEU A 2 18.53 -64.55 9.17
N PRO A 3 17.90 -64.17 8.05
CA PRO A 3 18.25 -62.91 7.39
C PRO A 3 17.60 -61.73 8.14
N GLY A 4 18.45 -60.82 8.62
CA GLY A 4 18.04 -59.59 9.29
C GLY A 4 17.53 -58.53 8.30
N ASN A 5 16.31 -58.06 8.51
CA ASN A 5 15.75 -56.90 7.82
C ASN A 5 16.27 -55.61 8.48
N GLY A 6 17.38 -55.08 7.95
CA GLY A 6 17.84 -53.73 8.25
C GLY A 6 16.98 -52.71 7.49
N PHE A 7 16.29 -51.84 8.22
CA PHE A 7 15.63 -50.66 7.64
C PHE A 7 16.70 -49.62 7.27
N PRO A 8 16.75 -49.11 6.03
CA PRO A 8 17.67 -48.05 5.66
C PRO A 8 17.24 -46.73 6.30
N ILE A 9 18.09 -46.19 7.16
CA ILE A 9 17.96 -44.81 7.69
C ILE A 9 18.29 -43.87 6.53
N SER A 10 17.25 -43.27 5.94
CA SER A 10 17.35 -42.32 4.84
C SER A 10 17.94 -40.99 5.34
N SER A 11 19.21 -40.73 5.05
CA SER A 11 19.84 -39.43 5.28
C SER A 11 19.19 -38.35 4.41
N GLY A 12 18.34 -37.51 5.02
CA GLY A 12 17.84 -36.29 4.38
C GLY A 12 18.93 -35.22 4.32
N SER A 13 19.29 -34.78 3.12
CA SER A 13 20.18 -33.63 2.93
C SER A 13 19.35 -32.35 2.87
N ILE A 14 19.62 -31.41 3.79
CA ILE A 14 19.06 -30.06 3.76
C ILE A 14 20.00 -29.21 2.92
N GLN A 15 19.57 -28.81 1.72
CA GLN A 15 20.26 -27.80 0.94
C GLN A 15 19.51 -26.47 1.05
N ALA A 16 20.18 -25.46 1.60
CA ALA A 16 19.72 -24.09 1.59
C ALA A 16 20.31 -23.38 0.37
N TYR A 17 19.45 -22.76 -0.44
CA TYR A 17 19.86 -21.94 -1.57
C TYR A 17 19.55 -20.48 -1.23
N ALA A 18 20.57 -19.62 -1.28
CA ALA A 18 20.39 -18.18 -1.16
C ALA A 18 20.03 -17.62 -2.55
N VAL A 19 18.77 -17.23 -2.73
CA VAL A 19 18.35 -16.42 -3.89
C VAL A 19 18.42 -14.95 -3.45
N ASN A 20 19.22 -14.17 -4.19
CA ASN A 20 19.39 -12.76 -3.94
C ASN A 20 18.04 -12.02 -3.92
N ASN A 21 17.87 -11.17 -2.91
CA ASN A 21 16.72 -10.34 -2.56
C ASN A 21 15.54 -11.01 -1.82
N LYS A 22 15.66 -10.97 -0.49
CA LYS A 22 14.62 -10.77 0.54
C LYS A 22 13.51 -11.80 0.75
N ASP A 23 13.51 -12.94 0.07
CA ASP A 23 12.64 -14.07 0.44
C ASP A 23 13.45 -15.32 0.76
N LEU A 24 13.64 -15.59 2.06
CA LEU A 24 14.27 -16.81 2.54
C LEU A 24 13.23 -17.93 2.57
N MET A 25 12.99 -18.55 1.41
CA MET A 25 12.11 -19.71 1.28
C MET A 25 12.82 -20.98 1.76
N MET A 26 12.55 -21.42 2.99
CA MET A 26 12.89 -22.78 3.43
C MET A 26 11.81 -23.76 2.95
N GLY A 27 12.09 -24.49 1.87
CA GLY A 27 11.26 -25.60 1.41
C GLY A 27 11.80 -26.93 1.90
N LEU A 28 11.04 -27.66 2.71
CA LEU A 28 11.31 -29.08 2.98
C LEU A 28 10.80 -29.92 1.79
N ARG A 29 11.69 -30.67 1.15
CA ARG A 29 11.33 -31.64 0.11
C ARG A 29 11.27 -33.04 0.72
N PHE A 30 10.09 -33.67 0.66
CA PHE A 30 9.95 -35.10 0.92
C PHE A 30 9.84 -35.83 -0.42
N THR A 31 10.84 -36.65 -0.74
CA THR A 31 10.79 -37.58 -1.86
C THR A 31 10.24 -38.91 -1.37
N HIS A 32 8.98 -39.21 -1.68
CA HIS A 32 8.42 -40.55 -1.50
C HIS A 32 7.96 -41.09 -2.86
N SER A 33 8.67 -42.11 -3.34
CA SER A 33 8.27 -43.00 -4.43
C SER A 33 7.87 -42.33 -5.76
N GLY A 34 8.87 -41.92 -6.55
CA GLY A 34 8.79 -41.90 -8.01
C GLY A 34 7.84 -40.89 -8.69
N LYS A 35 7.12 -40.04 -7.96
CA LYS A 35 6.33 -38.94 -8.51
C LYS A 35 6.65 -37.67 -7.74
N ASN A 36 7.10 -36.64 -8.44
CA ASN A 36 7.45 -35.34 -7.86
C ASN A 36 6.18 -34.66 -7.32
N PHE A 37 5.89 -34.89 -6.04
CA PHE A 37 4.74 -34.32 -5.33
C PHE A 37 5.22 -33.06 -4.61
N VAL A 38 5.01 -31.89 -5.22
CA VAL A 38 5.33 -30.60 -4.59
C VAL A 38 4.12 -30.16 -3.77
N PHE A 39 4.10 -30.52 -2.49
CA PHE A 39 3.10 -30.02 -1.54
C PHE A 39 3.62 -28.70 -0.95
N THR A 40 3.36 -27.57 -1.63
CA THR A 40 3.67 -26.25 -1.07
C THR A 40 2.59 -25.87 -0.07
N LEU A 41 2.75 -26.31 1.18
CA LEU A 41 1.95 -25.83 2.29
C LEU A 41 2.43 -24.41 2.62
N LEU A 42 1.71 -23.40 2.12
CA LEU A 42 2.01 -21.99 2.37
C LEU A 42 1.67 -21.64 3.84
N MET A 43 2.57 -21.95 4.78
CA MET A 43 2.56 -21.34 6.10
C MET A 43 3.08 -19.91 5.95
N ILE A 44 2.17 -18.96 5.78
CA ILE A 44 2.49 -17.54 5.95
C ILE A 44 2.73 -17.33 7.44
N VAL A 45 3.98 -17.46 7.87
CA VAL A 45 4.45 -16.93 9.15
C VAL A 45 4.47 -15.42 8.98
N LEU A 46 3.43 -14.77 9.50
CA LEU A 46 3.35 -13.33 9.60
C LEU A 46 4.38 -12.89 10.65
N VAL A 47 5.59 -12.56 10.21
CA VAL A 47 6.58 -11.88 11.05
C VAL A 47 6.05 -10.47 11.33
N PRO A 48 5.77 -10.07 12.58
CA PRO A 48 5.49 -8.67 12.86
C PRO A 48 6.76 -7.88 12.62
N ALA A 49 6.76 -7.06 11.57
CA ALA A 49 7.78 -6.04 11.37
C ALA A 49 7.66 -5.02 12.50
N ILE A 50 8.52 -5.15 13.51
CA ILE A 50 8.84 -4.08 14.46
C ILE A 50 9.64 -3.06 13.65
N CYS A 51 8.98 -2.03 13.14
CA CYS A 51 9.66 -0.83 12.65
C CYS A 51 10.28 -0.11 13.85
N SER A 52 11.53 -0.44 14.15
CA SER A 52 12.39 0.42 14.96
C SER A 52 12.68 1.70 14.19
N VAL A 53 12.04 2.80 14.59
CA VAL A 53 12.45 4.15 14.21
C VAL A 53 13.84 4.39 14.80
N THR A 54 14.83 4.52 13.93
CA THR A 54 16.17 5.00 14.27
C THR A 54 16.11 6.51 14.45
N GLN A 55 16.11 6.98 15.69
CA GLN A 55 16.58 8.33 16.00
C GLN A 55 17.95 8.20 16.65
N ALA A 56 18.96 8.68 15.93
CA ALA A 56 20.30 8.87 16.44
C ALA A 56 20.33 10.18 17.25
N THR A 57 20.51 10.08 18.57
CA THR A 57 21.16 11.15 19.36
C THR A 57 21.92 10.50 20.51
N ALA A 58 23.24 10.46 20.33
CA ALA A 58 24.32 10.62 21.30
C ALA A 58 24.15 10.31 22.80
N LEU A 59 25.22 9.66 23.31
CA LEU A 59 25.86 9.87 24.63
C LEU A 59 25.10 9.39 25.89
N ALA A 60 25.44 8.20 26.37
CA ALA A 60 26.17 8.01 27.63
C ALA A 60 26.20 6.53 28.05
N SER A 61 27.36 6.13 28.52
CA SER A 61 27.73 4.90 29.22
C SER A 61 26.71 4.51 30.32
N ASP A 62 26.43 3.23 30.52
CA ASP A 62 27.08 2.49 31.60
C ASP A 62 26.72 1.00 31.62
N THR A 63 27.59 0.28 32.33
CA THR A 63 27.84 -1.16 32.35
C THR A 63 26.90 -1.89 33.34
N THR A 64 27.00 -3.24 33.38
CA THR A 64 26.63 -4.20 34.46
C THR A 64 25.37 -5.04 34.14
N SER A 65 25.47 -6.28 33.63
CA SER A 65 25.91 -7.54 34.29
C SER A 65 25.01 -7.93 35.47
N VAL A 66 24.37 -9.11 35.43
CA VAL A 66 23.98 -9.97 36.59
C VAL A 66 23.22 -11.25 36.14
N GLU A 67 23.75 -12.37 36.64
CA GLU A 67 23.18 -13.69 37.06
C GLU A 67 22.26 -14.50 36.13
N LYS A 68 22.58 -15.76 35.75
CA LYS A 68 22.92 -16.99 36.51
C LYS A 68 21.75 -17.62 37.28
N GLY A 69 21.07 -18.55 36.60
CA GLY A 69 20.70 -19.90 37.09
C GLY A 69 19.66 -20.05 38.21
N SER A 70 18.62 -20.86 37.96
CA SER A 70 18.19 -21.88 38.92
C SER A 70 17.32 -22.96 38.28
N SER A 71 17.60 -24.19 38.67
CA SER A 71 16.92 -25.46 38.45
C SER A 71 15.47 -25.49 38.95
N SER A 72 14.64 -26.39 38.40
CA SER A 72 14.03 -27.47 39.20
C SER A 72 13.27 -28.50 38.36
N GLN A 73 13.72 -29.73 38.57
CA GLN A 73 13.16 -31.05 38.34
C GLN A 73 11.86 -31.28 39.12
N SER A 74 10.90 -32.06 38.58
CA SER A 74 10.11 -33.07 39.33
C SER A 74 8.95 -33.68 38.52
N SER A 75 9.17 -34.92 38.08
CA SER A 75 8.29 -36.10 38.16
C SER A 75 6.88 -36.04 38.79
N SER A 76 5.91 -36.68 38.11
CA SER A 76 4.98 -37.73 38.62
C SER A 76 3.99 -38.09 37.48
N LYS A 77 3.93 -39.31 36.93
CA LYS A 77 3.53 -40.63 37.45
C LYS A 77 2.01 -40.78 37.69
N SER A 78 1.43 -41.71 36.93
CA SER A 78 0.35 -42.66 37.29
C SER A 78 -1.12 -42.30 37.06
N ALA A 79 -1.68 -43.03 36.07
CA ALA A 79 -2.89 -43.85 36.12
C ALA A 79 -4.26 -43.20 36.34
N GLN A 80 -5.14 -43.35 35.33
CA GLN A 80 -6.29 -44.25 35.43
C GLN A 80 -6.96 -44.38 34.07
N ALA A 81 -6.74 -45.52 33.42
CA ALA A 81 -7.58 -45.99 32.33
C ALA A 81 -8.89 -46.50 32.95
N ALA A 82 -9.92 -45.66 32.96
CA ALA A 82 -11.29 -46.09 33.21
C ALA A 82 -11.82 -46.76 31.94
N THR A 83 -11.84 -48.09 31.92
CA THR A 83 -12.56 -48.89 30.93
C THR A 83 -14.07 -48.68 31.13
N ALA A 84 -14.63 -47.75 30.34
CA ALA A 84 -16.07 -47.59 30.22
C ALA A 84 -16.71 -48.86 29.61
N PRO A 85 -17.94 -49.24 30.00
CA PRO A 85 -18.65 -50.35 29.42
C PRO A 85 -18.86 -50.11 27.92
N ASN A 86 -18.29 -50.98 27.09
CA ASN A 86 -18.43 -50.99 25.64
C ASN A 86 -19.84 -51.48 25.27
N ASP A 87 -20.85 -50.67 25.56
CA ASP A 87 -22.21 -50.94 25.11
C ASP A 87 -22.37 -50.40 23.68
N PRO A 88 -22.53 -51.27 22.65
CA PRO A 88 -22.64 -50.83 21.25
C PRO A 88 -23.86 -49.93 21.02
N SER A 89 -24.87 -50.00 21.89
CA SER A 89 -26.07 -49.16 21.85
C SER A 89 -25.78 -47.69 22.20
N ALA A 90 -24.92 -47.45 23.21
CA ALA A 90 -24.51 -46.09 23.61
C ALA A 90 -23.64 -45.41 22.54
N LYS A 91 -22.75 -46.16 21.87
CA LYS A 91 -21.97 -45.64 20.74
C LYS A 91 -22.86 -45.25 19.55
N ARG A 92 -23.91 -46.02 19.27
CA ARG A 92 -24.84 -45.72 18.17
C ARG A 92 -25.68 -44.47 18.45
N ALA A 93 -26.10 -44.26 19.70
CA ALA A 93 -26.79 -43.04 20.12
C ALA A 93 -25.89 -41.80 20.04
N ALA A 94 -24.62 -41.91 20.46
CA ALA A 94 -23.64 -40.81 20.36
C ALA A 94 -23.38 -40.40 18.91
N VAL A 95 -23.21 -41.36 17.98
CA VAL A 95 -23.01 -41.08 16.55
C VAL A 95 -24.26 -40.43 15.92
N ALA A 96 -25.46 -40.82 16.35
CA ALA A 96 -26.69 -40.20 15.88
C ALA A 96 -26.83 -38.74 16.34
N GLN A 97 -26.45 -38.44 17.58
CA GLN A 97 -26.43 -37.07 18.11
C GLN A 97 -25.38 -36.19 17.41
N GLU A 98 -24.18 -36.73 17.17
CA GLU A 98 -23.12 -36.02 16.44
C GLU A 98 -23.56 -35.67 15.00
N LYS A 99 -24.21 -36.62 14.31
CA LYS A 99 -24.76 -36.39 12.97
C LYS A 99 -25.85 -35.30 12.99
N ALA A 100 -26.74 -35.31 13.97
CA ALA A 100 -27.77 -34.29 14.12
C ALA A 100 -27.18 -32.89 14.41
N ALA A 101 -26.14 -32.81 15.25
CA ALA A 101 -25.42 -31.55 15.52
C ALA A 101 -24.72 -31.04 14.25
N ARG A 102 -24.03 -31.92 13.52
CA ARG A 102 -23.39 -31.59 12.25
C ARG A 102 -24.41 -31.10 11.22
N ASP A 103 -25.55 -31.76 11.09
CA ASP A 103 -26.58 -31.38 10.12
C ASP A 103 -27.21 -30.02 10.47
N LYS A 104 -27.30 -29.66 11.76
CA LYS A 104 -27.70 -28.29 12.19
C LYS A 104 -26.68 -27.24 11.73
N ILE A 105 -25.39 -27.47 11.98
CA ILE A 105 -24.31 -26.56 11.56
C ILE A 105 -24.25 -26.47 10.03
N TRP A 106 -24.39 -27.60 9.33
CA TRP A 106 -24.37 -27.66 7.87
C TRP A 106 -25.48 -26.84 7.19
N ASN A 107 -26.65 -26.79 7.82
CA ASN A 107 -27.81 -26.05 7.35
C ASN A 107 -27.88 -24.60 7.87
N SER A 108 -26.92 -24.19 8.69
CA SER A 108 -26.83 -22.81 9.19
C SER A 108 -26.66 -21.82 8.03
N PRO A 109 -27.16 -20.58 8.18
CA PRO A 109 -27.03 -19.56 7.14
C PRO A 109 -25.57 -19.18 6.87
N GLU A 110 -24.69 -19.27 7.86
CA GLU A 110 -23.25 -19.02 7.71
C GLU A 110 -22.58 -20.12 6.90
N MET A 111 -22.89 -21.39 7.19
CA MET A 111 -22.33 -22.51 6.44
C MET A 111 -22.80 -22.55 4.98
N LYS A 112 -24.05 -22.14 4.72
CA LYS A 112 -24.54 -21.97 3.34
C LYS A 112 -23.77 -20.89 2.59
N ARG A 113 -23.53 -19.73 3.23
CA ARG A 113 -22.72 -18.65 2.65
C ARG A 113 -21.28 -19.08 2.40
N ALA A 114 -20.67 -19.77 3.37
CA ALA A 114 -19.31 -20.27 3.25
C ALA A 114 -19.17 -21.30 2.13
N ARG A 115 -20.15 -22.21 1.97
CA ARG A 115 -20.18 -23.16 0.85
C ARG A 115 -20.33 -22.48 -0.50
N ALA A 116 -21.24 -21.50 -0.62
CA ALA A 116 -21.39 -20.73 -1.85
C ALA A 116 -20.09 -19.99 -2.20
N TRP A 117 -19.40 -19.43 -1.21
CA TRP A 117 -18.10 -18.78 -1.42
C TRP A 117 -17.03 -19.78 -1.84
N VAL A 118 -16.94 -20.96 -1.22
CA VAL A 118 -15.99 -22.01 -1.62
C VAL A 118 -16.26 -22.46 -3.05
N ASP A 119 -17.51 -22.62 -3.41
CA ASP A 119 -17.91 -23.00 -4.77
C ASP A 119 -17.50 -21.94 -5.79
N ASP A 120 -17.72 -20.66 -5.48
CA ASP A 120 -17.30 -19.56 -6.35
C ASP A 120 -15.78 -19.42 -6.41
N TYR A 121 -15.09 -19.57 -5.28
CA TYR A 121 -13.63 -19.62 -5.23
C TYR A 121 -13.12 -20.73 -6.14
N LEU A 122 -13.55 -21.98 -5.93
CA LEU A 122 -13.16 -23.13 -6.74
C LEU A 122 -13.53 -22.95 -8.23
N ARG A 123 -14.59 -22.23 -8.55
CA ARG A 123 -14.95 -21.90 -9.94
C ARG A 123 -13.95 -20.94 -10.57
N VAL A 124 -13.58 -19.87 -9.86
CA VAL A 124 -12.70 -18.80 -10.36
C VAL A 124 -11.22 -19.20 -10.34
N THR A 125 -10.79 -20.04 -9.38
CA THR A 125 -9.41 -20.52 -9.35
C THR A 125 -9.16 -21.65 -10.36
N ASN A 126 -8.17 -21.43 -11.22
CA ASN A 126 -7.59 -22.44 -12.11
C ASN A 126 -6.48 -23.27 -11.43
N LYS A 127 -6.26 -23.10 -10.12
CA LYS A 127 -5.18 -23.80 -9.39
C LYS A 127 -5.48 -25.27 -9.11
N TYR A 128 -6.76 -25.65 -9.13
CA TYR A 128 -7.20 -27.00 -8.80
C TYR A 128 -7.76 -27.71 -10.02
N THR A 129 -7.46 -29.00 -10.16
CA THR A 129 -8.13 -29.83 -11.16
C THR A 129 -9.60 -30.06 -10.77
N PRO A 130 -10.50 -30.38 -11.71
CA PRO A 130 -11.90 -30.68 -11.40
C PRO A 130 -12.06 -31.81 -10.36
N GLU A 131 -11.17 -32.81 -10.41
CA GLU A 131 -11.13 -33.91 -9.44
C GLU A 131 -10.78 -33.42 -8.03
N GLN A 132 -9.79 -32.53 -7.90
CA GLN A 132 -9.41 -31.92 -6.62
C GLN A 132 -10.53 -31.04 -6.06
N LYS A 133 -11.23 -30.29 -6.92
CA LYS A 133 -12.41 -29.49 -6.52
C LYS A 133 -13.49 -30.40 -5.94
N ALA A 134 -13.79 -31.52 -6.60
CA ALA A 134 -14.76 -32.50 -6.11
C ALA A 134 -14.31 -33.16 -4.80
N ALA A 135 -13.03 -33.52 -4.67
CA ALA A 135 -12.46 -34.09 -3.45
C ALA A 135 -12.56 -33.12 -2.27
N TYR A 136 -12.28 -31.83 -2.48
CA TYR A 136 -12.39 -30.80 -1.45
C TYR A 136 -13.84 -30.64 -0.95
N LYS A 137 -14.82 -30.59 -1.86
CA LYS A 137 -16.24 -30.53 -1.48
C LYS A 137 -16.68 -31.76 -0.68
N LYS A 138 -16.22 -32.96 -1.09
CA LYS A 138 -16.47 -34.20 -0.34
C LYS A 138 -15.85 -34.15 1.04
N HIS A 139 -14.61 -33.69 1.16
CA HIS A 139 -13.95 -33.53 2.45
C HIS A 139 -14.76 -32.59 3.35
N LEU A 140 -15.19 -31.42 2.85
CA LEU A 140 -16.03 -30.48 3.59
C LEU A 140 -17.30 -31.11 4.16
N ALA A 141 -17.95 -31.99 3.39
CA ALA A 141 -19.17 -32.70 3.82
C ALA A 141 -18.92 -33.82 4.85
N LEU A 142 -17.68 -34.29 4.97
CA LEU A 142 -17.27 -35.36 5.89
C LEU A 142 -16.71 -34.83 7.22
N LEU A 143 -16.55 -33.52 7.39
CA LEU A 143 -16.10 -32.94 8.67
C LEU A 143 -17.06 -33.29 9.81
N THR A 144 -16.50 -33.51 10.99
CA THR A 144 -17.27 -33.63 12.23
C THR A 144 -17.84 -32.27 12.65
N ALA A 145 -18.87 -32.26 13.50
CA ALA A 145 -19.47 -31.02 14.01
C ALA A 145 -18.44 -30.01 14.58
N PRO A 146 -17.53 -30.39 15.51
CA PRO A 146 -16.56 -29.43 16.04
C PRO A 146 -15.53 -28.96 15.01
N GLN A 147 -15.15 -29.81 14.06
CA GLN A 147 -14.26 -29.41 12.97
C GLN A 147 -14.93 -28.37 12.05
N MET A 148 -16.23 -28.53 11.81
CA MET A 148 -17.01 -27.62 10.98
C MET A 148 -17.17 -26.25 11.63
N GLU A 149 -17.38 -26.20 12.95
CA GLU A 149 -17.40 -24.93 13.72
C GLU A 149 -16.05 -24.22 13.67
N MET A 150 -14.95 -24.93 13.90
CA MET A 150 -13.60 -24.34 13.79
C MET A 150 -13.33 -23.84 12.37
N TRP A 151 -13.77 -24.58 11.36
CA TRP A 151 -13.64 -24.16 9.97
C TRP A 151 -14.43 -22.90 9.68
N LEU A 152 -15.68 -22.79 10.18
CA LEU A 152 -16.52 -21.60 10.06
C LEU A 152 -15.87 -20.38 10.73
N MET A 153 -15.41 -20.53 11.97
CA MET A 153 -14.71 -19.45 12.69
C MET A 153 -13.49 -18.94 11.91
N ARG A 154 -12.69 -19.85 11.35
CA ARG A 154 -11.55 -19.48 10.51
C ARG A 154 -11.99 -18.78 9.23
N PHE A 155 -13.03 -19.30 8.57
CA PHE A 155 -13.58 -18.72 7.36
C PHE A 155 -14.04 -17.27 7.59
N GLU A 156 -14.78 -17.01 8.66
CA GLU A 156 -15.23 -15.66 9.01
C GLU A 156 -14.08 -14.72 9.33
N HIS A 157 -13.07 -15.20 10.05
CA HIS A 157 -11.86 -14.43 10.30
C HIS A 157 -11.17 -14.03 8.99
N ASP A 158 -10.96 -15.00 8.09
CA ASP A 158 -10.31 -14.76 6.80
C ASP A 158 -11.11 -13.78 5.93
N GLN A 159 -12.44 -13.88 5.92
CA GLN A 159 -13.33 -12.92 5.25
C GLN A 159 -13.21 -11.51 5.83
N ASN A 160 -13.20 -11.39 7.16
CA ASN A 160 -13.07 -10.10 7.83
C ASN A 160 -11.71 -9.46 7.55
N VAL A 161 -10.63 -10.25 7.54
CA VAL A 161 -9.30 -9.78 7.17
C VAL A 161 -9.27 -9.34 5.71
N ALA A 162 -9.83 -10.13 4.79
CA ALA A 162 -9.91 -9.76 3.37
C ALA A 162 -10.68 -8.46 3.17
N LYS A 163 -11.83 -8.30 3.83
CA LYS A 163 -12.65 -7.08 3.78
C LYS A 163 -11.91 -5.86 4.32
N ARG A 164 -11.20 -6.00 5.44
CA ARG A 164 -10.36 -4.93 6.00
C ARG A 164 -9.26 -4.51 5.04
N LYS A 165 -8.57 -5.48 4.42
CA LYS A 165 -7.54 -5.21 3.40
C LYS A 165 -8.11 -4.45 2.22
N GLU A 166 -9.25 -4.88 1.69
CA GLU A 166 -9.93 -4.21 0.58
C GLU A 166 -10.31 -2.76 0.94
N SER A 167 -10.94 -2.55 2.10
CA SER A 167 -11.28 -1.20 2.56
C SER A 167 -10.04 -0.31 2.78
N GLY A 168 -8.94 -0.88 3.26
CA GLY A 168 -7.68 -0.18 3.43
C GLY A 168 -7.08 0.25 2.10
N PHE A 169 -7.13 -0.63 1.10
CA PHE A 169 -6.68 -0.32 -0.26
C PHE A 169 -7.53 0.79 -0.91
N GLN A 170 -8.86 0.71 -0.77
CA GLN A 170 -9.77 1.74 -1.29
C GLN A 170 -9.53 3.09 -0.61
N SER A 171 -9.36 3.12 0.71
CA SER A 171 -9.04 4.34 1.45
C SER A 171 -7.71 4.94 0.99
N ALA A 172 -6.66 4.13 0.85
CA ALA A 172 -5.36 4.58 0.36
C ALA A 172 -5.43 5.13 -1.09
N ARG A 173 -6.21 4.46 -1.96
CA ARG A 173 -6.46 4.92 -3.32
C ARG A 173 -7.17 6.27 -3.35
N ASN A 174 -8.21 6.43 -2.55
CA ASN A 174 -8.95 7.70 -2.46
C ASN A 174 -8.09 8.82 -1.89
N ALA A 175 -7.27 8.54 -0.88
CA ALA A 175 -6.32 9.51 -0.34
C ALA A 175 -5.26 9.93 -1.37
N GLY A 176 -4.80 9.00 -2.21
CA GLY A 176 -3.93 9.30 -3.35
C GLY A 176 -4.60 10.25 -4.34
N LEU A 177 -5.80 9.90 -4.81
CA LEU A 177 -6.56 10.74 -5.74
C LEU A 177 -6.84 12.14 -5.19
N ALA A 178 -7.16 12.25 -3.90
CA ALA A 178 -7.39 13.54 -3.26
C ALA A 178 -6.13 14.42 -3.21
N ARG A 179 -4.95 13.82 -3.01
CA ARG A 179 -3.66 14.53 -3.05
C ARG A 179 -3.34 15.01 -4.47
N ASP A 180 -3.56 14.15 -5.46
CA ASP A 180 -3.33 14.50 -6.86
C ASP A 180 -4.27 15.64 -7.30
N GLU A 181 -5.54 15.59 -6.88
CA GLU A 181 -6.50 16.66 -7.15
C GLU A 181 -6.09 17.99 -6.48
N ALA A 182 -5.60 17.94 -5.24
CA ALA A 182 -5.10 19.12 -4.54
C ALA A 182 -3.87 19.72 -5.25
N ALA A 183 -2.93 18.88 -5.70
CA ALA A 183 -1.76 19.32 -6.45
C ALA A 183 -2.16 19.96 -7.79
N ILE A 184 -3.11 19.37 -8.53
CA ILE A 184 -3.62 19.96 -9.77
C ILE A 184 -4.27 21.31 -9.52
N LYS A 185 -5.07 21.45 -8.46
CA LYS A 185 -5.69 22.74 -8.08
C LYS A 185 -4.63 23.79 -7.73
N GLN A 186 -3.59 23.41 -6.99
CA GLN A 186 -2.49 24.30 -6.65
C GLN A 186 -1.74 24.75 -7.91
N ASN A 187 -1.35 23.83 -8.78
CA ASN A 187 -0.65 24.16 -10.03
C ASN A 187 -1.50 25.09 -10.92
N ARG A 188 -2.82 24.85 -11.01
CA ARG A 188 -3.74 25.75 -11.76
C ARG A 188 -3.80 27.14 -11.16
N LYS A 189 -3.77 27.25 -9.84
CA LYS A 189 -3.75 28.55 -9.16
C LYS A 189 -2.43 29.27 -9.43
N GLU A 190 -1.30 28.59 -9.32
CA GLU A 190 0.02 29.14 -9.60
C GLU A 190 0.12 29.64 -11.06
N LEU A 191 -0.38 28.87 -12.03
CA LEU A 191 -0.45 29.32 -13.42
C LEU A 191 -1.33 30.58 -13.59
N SER A 192 -2.50 30.63 -12.95
CA SER A 192 -3.37 31.82 -13.02
C SER A 192 -2.74 33.05 -12.36
N ASP A 193 -1.99 32.87 -11.27
CA ASP A 193 -1.31 33.95 -10.57
C ASP A 193 -0.12 34.47 -11.39
N ILE A 194 0.60 33.60 -12.11
CA ILE A 194 1.63 34.00 -13.09
C ILE A 194 1.02 34.82 -14.22
N GLU A 195 -0.05 34.34 -14.85
CA GLU A 195 -0.73 35.06 -15.93
C GLU A 195 -1.22 36.45 -15.49
N LYS A 196 -1.73 36.57 -14.26
CA LYS A 196 -2.09 37.89 -13.70
C LYS A 196 -0.88 38.77 -13.46
N GLY A 197 0.20 38.21 -12.90
CA GLY A 197 1.46 38.91 -12.64
C GLY A 197 2.07 39.47 -13.93
N GLU A 198 2.15 38.66 -14.98
CA GLU A 198 2.64 39.06 -16.30
C GLU A 198 1.78 40.18 -16.91
N ASN A 199 0.45 40.06 -16.84
CA ASN A 199 -0.44 41.11 -17.33
C ASN A 199 -0.30 42.43 -16.55
N THR A 200 -0.10 42.36 -15.23
CA THR A 200 0.15 43.58 -14.43
C THR A 200 1.49 44.21 -14.76
N ALA A 201 2.55 43.41 -14.90
CA ALA A 201 3.87 43.91 -15.27
C ALA A 201 3.87 44.55 -16.68
N ALA A 202 3.19 43.92 -17.64
CA ALA A 202 3.03 44.46 -18.98
C ALA A 202 2.24 45.79 -18.98
N ALA A 203 1.15 45.86 -18.22
CA ALA A 203 0.34 47.08 -18.11
C ALA A 203 1.12 48.24 -17.46
N ASP A 204 2.00 47.96 -16.50
CA ASP A 204 2.81 48.99 -15.86
C ASP A 204 3.96 49.47 -16.76
N GLU A 205 4.58 48.58 -17.55
CA GLU A 205 5.57 48.99 -18.55
C GLU A 205 4.93 49.84 -19.66
N GLU A 206 3.70 49.52 -20.09
CA GLU A 206 2.98 50.34 -21.07
C GLU A 206 2.72 51.76 -20.54
N LYS A 207 2.30 51.90 -19.28
CA LYS A 207 2.14 53.22 -18.63
C LYS A 207 3.45 53.98 -18.59
N ARG A 208 4.57 53.30 -18.28
CA ARG A 208 5.91 53.88 -18.23
C ARG A 208 6.35 54.38 -19.61
N LEU A 209 6.20 53.57 -20.64
CA LEU A 209 6.54 53.95 -22.01
C LEU A 209 5.66 55.10 -22.51
N LYS A 210 4.37 55.10 -22.17
CA LYS A 210 3.45 56.17 -22.55
C LYS A 210 3.80 57.48 -21.85
N SER A 211 4.16 57.46 -20.57
CA SER A 211 4.58 58.66 -19.85
C SER A 211 5.89 59.23 -20.42
N GLU A 212 6.88 58.38 -20.71
CA GLU A 212 8.12 58.78 -21.40
C GLU A 212 7.84 59.40 -22.78
N GLN A 213 6.95 58.80 -23.58
CA GLN A 213 6.59 59.34 -24.88
C GLN A 213 5.90 60.70 -24.77
N THR A 214 5.00 60.87 -23.78
CA THR A 214 4.35 62.17 -23.54
C THR A 214 5.35 63.24 -23.07
N PHE A 215 6.30 62.86 -22.23
CA PHE A 215 7.37 63.75 -21.76
C PHE A 215 8.30 64.16 -22.90
N ALA A 216 8.74 63.22 -23.74
CA ALA A 216 9.57 63.54 -24.90
C ALA A 216 8.84 64.50 -25.86
N ARG A 217 7.53 64.30 -26.08
CA ARG A 217 6.71 65.20 -26.91
C ARG A 217 6.55 66.59 -26.30
N SER A 218 6.37 66.71 -24.98
CA SER A 218 6.27 68.02 -24.33
C SER A 218 7.60 68.76 -24.37
N MET A 219 8.71 68.07 -24.15
CA MET A 219 10.07 68.62 -24.28
C MET A 219 10.35 69.14 -25.70
N TYR A 220 9.96 68.38 -26.73
CA TYR A 220 10.14 68.82 -28.12
C TYR A 220 9.32 70.08 -28.43
N LYS A 221 8.06 70.13 -27.97
CA LYS A 221 7.22 71.34 -28.11
C LYS A 221 7.78 72.54 -27.34
N GLN A 222 8.33 72.31 -26.16
CA GLN A 222 8.98 73.36 -25.37
C GLN A 222 10.20 73.90 -26.11
N LYS A 223 11.10 73.03 -26.58
CA LYS A 223 12.26 73.44 -27.38
C LYS A 223 11.87 74.20 -28.65
N GLN A 224 10.78 73.81 -29.31
CA GLN A 224 10.26 74.57 -30.46
C GLN A 224 9.80 75.97 -30.06
N ARG A 225 9.11 76.13 -28.93
CA ARG A 225 8.70 77.45 -28.44
C ARG A 225 9.90 78.33 -28.07
N GLU A 226 10.88 77.76 -27.38
CA GLU A 226 12.12 78.46 -27.04
C GLU A 226 12.88 78.88 -28.31
N ALA A 227 12.98 78.00 -29.31
CA ALA A 227 13.60 78.33 -30.59
C ALA A 227 12.84 79.44 -31.34
N THR A 228 11.51 79.42 -31.34
CA THR A 228 10.70 80.49 -31.95
C THR A 228 10.85 81.81 -31.20
N GLN A 229 10.87 81.78 -29.86
CA GLN A 229 11.11 82.98 -29.04
C GLN A 229 12.49 83.58 -29.31
N MET A 230 13.54 82.74 -29.40
CA MET A 230 14.88 83.20 -29.76
C MET A 230 14.91 83.84 -31.15
N LEU A 231 14.16 83.30 -32.13
CA LEU A 231 14.04 83.88 -33.46
C LEU A 231 13.29 85.23 -33.43
N GLU A 232 12.25 85.35 -32.60
CA GLU A 232 11.44 86.57 -32.46
C GLU A 232 12.18 87.67 -31.68
N GLU A 233 13.01 87.30 -30.69
CA GLU A 233 13.91 88.22 -29.99
C GLU A 233 15.05 88.69 -30.92
N TYR A 234 15.58 87.80 -31.78
CA TYR A 234 16.56 88.16 -32.81
C TYR A 234 15.94 88.97 -33.97
N SER A 235 14.64 88.80 -34.25
CA SER A 235 13.93 89.54 -35.30
C SER A 235 13.30 90.86 -34.84
N SER A 236 13.01 91.03 -33.54
CA SER A 236 12.46 92.28 -32.97
C SER A 236 13.53 93.17 -32.32
N GLY A 237 14.72 92.65 -32.04
CA GLY A 237 15.93 93.43 -31.77
C GLY A 237 16.47 94.08 -33.04
N GLY A 238 15.92 95.25 -33.36
CA GLY A 238 16.26 96.13 -34.49
C GLY A 238 17.66 96.00 -35.08
N PHE A 239 17.76 95.35 -36.23
CA PHE A 239 18.72 95.68 -37.27
C PHE A 239 17.98 96.40 -38.40
N GLY A 240 17.69 97.68 -38.15
CA GLY A 240 17.40 98.64 -39.19
C GLY A 240 18.64 98.84 -40.05
N TRP A 241 18.88 97.93 -40.99
CA TRP A 241 19.75 98.19 -42.13
C TRP A 241 19.02 99.17 -43.04
N GLY A 242 19.21 100.46 -42.75
CA GLY A 242 18.91 101.55 -43.65
C GLY A 242 19.77 101.43 -44.90
N PHE A 243 19.29 100.65 -45.87
CA PHE A 243 19.71 100.72 -47.26
C PHE A 243 18.47 101.01 -48.09
N GLY A 244 18.23 102.29 -48.39
CA GLY A 244 17.20 102.66 -49.36
C GLY A 244 16.68 104.08 -49.25
N MET A 245 17.39 105.02 -49.87
CA MET A 245 16.88 105.92 -50.92
C MET A 245 17.59 107.27 -50.86
N GLY A 246 18.56 107.43 -51.76
CA GLY A 246 18.79 108.74 -52.35
C GLY A 246 17.63 109.09 -53.28
N MET A 247 17.11 110.31 -53.18
CA MET A 247 16.60 111.12 -54.28
C MET A 247 16.15 112.48 -53.74
N ARG A 248 17.07 113.45 -53.74
CA ARG A 248 16.95 114.76 -54.42
C ARG A 248 17.98 115.75 -53.87
#